data_AF-A0AAJ1RT71-F1
#
_entry.id   AF-A0AAJ1RT71-F1
#
_cell.length_a   1.000
_cell.length_b   1.000
_cell.length_c   1.000
_cell.angle_alpha   90.00
_cell.angle_beta   90.00
_cell.angle_gamma   90.00
#
_symmetry.space_group_name_H-M   'P 1'
#
loop_
_entity.id
_entity.type
_entity.pdbx_description
1 polymer ?
#
loop_
_entity_poly.entity_id
_entity_poly.type
_entity_poly.pdbx_seq_one_letter_code
_entity_poly.pdbx_strand_id
1 'polypeptide(L)'
;FFYLIENSGAPLIAAFIILAVALVCSSADTLQNAIVASISHDLSNGSMKLSHARVATIAMIPIAIYLATTIDALSVFEIFLFADLLAAATVAPVLLTLRDRVSSKGALVGAAAGLLSVVAYGAWTADVSAGVDYIFHPTNEWGLANLDVFLSALTGSAVATIAASFVMPDEVA
;
A
#
# COMPACT_ATOMS: atom_id res chain seq x y z
N PHE A 1 -17.19 -18.53 0.36
CA PHE A 1 -17.47 -18.45 -1.09
C PHE A 1 -17.55 -19.82 -1.75
N PHE A 2 -16.48 -20.63 -1.78
CA PHE A 2 -16.53 -21.99 -2.36
C PHE A 2 -17.58 -22.91 -1.72
N TYR A 3 -17.78 -22.78 -0.40
CA TYR A 3 -18.88 -23.45 0.32
C TYR A 3 -20.28 -23.08 -0.19
N LEU A 4 -20.48 -21.85 -0.70
CA LEU A 4 -21.77 -21.39 -1.24
C LEU A 4 -22.07 -21.97 -2.63
N ILE A 5 -21.04 -22.42 -3.36
CA ILE A 5 -21.17 -22.99 -4.71
C ILE A 5 -20.94 -24.51 -4.73
N GLU A 6 -20.68 -25.14 -3.58
CA GLU A 6 -20.37 -26.57 -3.45
C GLU A 6 -21.48 -27.48 -4.01
N ASN A 7 -22.74 -27.07 -3.87
CA ASN A 7 -23.91 -27.77 -4.43
C ASN A 7 -24.28 -27.32 -5.85
N SER A 8 -23.42 -26.54 -6.52
CA SER A 8 -23.65 -26.09 -7.89
C SER A 8 -23.19 -27.14 -8.89
N GLY A 9 -23.79 -27.17 -10.08
CA GLY A 9 -23.32 -28.05 -11.15
C GLY A 9 -21.84 -27.80 -11.50
N ALA A 10 -21.13 -28.87 -11.85
CA ALA A 10 -19.72 -28.84 -12.28
C ALA A 10 -19.34 -27.70 -13.26
N PRO A 11 -20.13 -27.32 -14.28
CA PRO A 11 -19.76 -26.23 -15.18
C PRO A 11 -19.69 -24.86 -14.47
N LEU A 12 -20.52 -24.63 -13.45
CA LEU A 12 -20.52 -23.36 -12.70
C LEU A 12 -19.26 -23.24 -11.84
N ILE A 13 -18.88 -24.32 -11.15
CA ILE A 13 -17.66 -24.37 -10.35
C ILE A 13 -16.43 -24.13 -11.23
N ALA A 14 -16.36 -24.79 -12.39
CA ALA A 14 -15.28 -24.59 -13.35
C ALA A 14 -15.20 -23.14 -13.85
N ALA A 15 -16.33 -22.53 -14.19
CA ALA A 15 -16.39 -21.13 -14.61
C ALA A 15 -15.87 -20.18 -13.52
N PHE A 16 -16.21 -20.41 -12.25
CA PHE A 16 -15.72 -19.59 -11.14
C PHE A 16 -14.23 -19.75 -10.90
N ILE A 17 -13.68 -20.97 -11.01
CA ILE A 17 -12.23 -21.19 -10.89
C ILE A 17 -11.50 -20.45 -12.02
N ILE A 18 -11.96 -20.58 -13.26
CA ILE A 18 -11.37 -19.88 -14.41
C ILE A 18 -11.44 -18.36 -14.18
N LEU A 19 -12.59 -17.84 -13.74
CA LEU A 19 -12.76 -16.43 -13.44
C LEU A 19 -11.81 -15.95 -12.33
N ALA A 20 -11.71 -16.69 -11.22
CA ALA A 20 -10.84 -16.33 -10.11
C ALA A 20 -9.36 -16.31 -10.53
N VAL A 21 -8.92 -17.32 -11.28
CA VAL A 21 -7.55 -17.36 -11.82
C VAL A 21 -7.31 -16.22 -12.78
N ALA A 22 -8.25 -15.94 -13.70
CA ALA A 22 -8.13 -14.84 -14.65
C ALA A 22 -8.04 -13.47 -13.95
N LEU A 23 -8.83 -13.25 -12.90
CA LEU A 23 -8.78 -12.03 -12.09
C LEU A 23 -7.42 -11.87 -11.39
N VAL A 24 -6.92 -12.94 -10.75
CA VAL A 24 -5.61 -12.92 -10.07
C VAL A 24 -4.49 -12.66 -11.07
N CYS A 25 -4.49 -13.34 -12.22
CA CYS A 25 -3.51 -13.11 -13.29
C CYS A 25 -3.55 -11.65 -13.78
N SER A 26 -4.75 -11.10 -14.03
CA SER A 26 -4.90 -9.72 -14.48
C SER A 26 -4.39 -8.70 -13.45
N SER A 27 -4.64 -8.92 -12.15
CA SER A 27 -4.14 -8.03 -11.09
C SER A 27 -2.62 -8.12 -10.95
N ALA A 28 -2.05 -9.33 -11.01
CA ALA A 28 -0.61 -9.54 -10.96
C ALA A 28 0.10 -8.88 -12.15
N ASP A 29 -0.42 -9.05 -13.37
CA ASP A 29 0.10 -8.40 -14.58
C ASP A 29 0.04 -6.87 -14.48
N THR A 30 -1.07 -6.33 -13.96
CA THR A 30 -1.24 -4.89 -13.75
C THR A 30 -0.20 -4.35 -12.75
N LEU A 31 -0.03 -5.03 -11.62
CA LEU A 31 0.91 -4.64 -10.57
C LEU A 31 2.36 -4.72 -11.07
N GLN A 32 2.72 -5.79 -11.77
CA GLN A 32 4.07 -5.98 -12.29
C GLN A 32 4.43 -4.90 -13.33
N ASN A 33 3.49 -4.55 -14.20
CA ASN A 33 3.68 -3.45 -15.16
C ASN A 33 3.79 -2.10 -14.45
N ALA A 34 3.00 -1.85 -13.39
CA ALA A 34 3.09 -0.62 -12.61
C ALA A 34 4.45 -0.48 -11.91
N ILE A 35 4.96 -1.54 -11.26
CA ILE A 35 6.28 -1.51 -10.61
C ILE A 35 7.38 -1.21 -11.63
N VAL A 36 7.37 -1.88 -12.77
CA VAL A 36 8.40 -1.69 -13.81
C VAL A 36 8.32 -0.29 -14.42
N ALA A 37 7.12 0.26 -14.59
CA ALA A 37 6.92 1.64 -15.02
C ALA A 37 7.53 2.63 -14.01
N SER A 38 7.24 2.49 -12.71
CA SER A 38 7.81 3.36 -11.68
C SER A 38 9.34 3.23 -11.58
N ILE A 39 9.91 2.03 -11.70
CA ILE A 39 11.37 1.87 -11.71
C ILE A 39 11.99 2.51 -12.96
N SER A 40 11.42 2.25 -14.14
CA SER A 40 12.00 2.72 -15.42
C SER A 40 11.87 4.23 -15.63
N HIS A 41 10.75 4.80 -15.19
CA HIS A 41 10.43 6.20 -15.41
C HIS A 41 10.80 7.06 -14.20
N ASP A 42 10.28 6.73 -13.01
CA ASP A 42 10.38 7.58 -11.83
C ASP A 42 11.74 7.44 -11.12
N LEU A 43 12.31 6.23 -11.01
CA LEU A 43 13.60 6.01 -10.35
C LEU A 43 14.81 6.16 -11.28
N SER A 44 14.66 5.84 -12.56
CA SER A 44 15.76 5.88 -13.54
C SER A 44 15.77 7.18 -14.39
N ASN A 45 14.93 8.16 -14.05
CA ASN A 45 14.76 9.41 -14.82
C ASN A 45 14.53 9.15 -16.33
N GLY A 46 13.81 8.08 -16.67
CA GLY A 46 13.55 7.67 -18.06
C GLY A 46 14.77 7.18 -18.86
N SER A 47 15.94 7.00 -18.23
CA SER A 47 17.16 6.53 -18.91
C SER A 47 17.20 5.02 -19.17
N MET A 48 16.25 4.27 -18.58
CA MET A 48 16.18 2.83 -18.73
C MET A 48 15.60 2.42 -20.09
N LYS A 49 16.44 1.82 -20.95
CA LYS A 49 16.00 1.27 -22.24
C LYS A 49 14.94 0.19 -22.04
N LEU A 50 13.98 0.07 -22.97
CA LEU A 50 12.89 -0.92 -22.96
C LEU A 50 13.36 -2.37 -22.71
N SER A 51 14.57 -2.72 -23.16
CA SER A 51 15.19 -4.03 -22.89
C SER A 51 15.40 -4.29 -21.39
N HIS A 52 15.88 -3.29 -20.63
CA HIS A 52 16.11 -3.43 -19.19
C HIS A 52 14.80 -3.50 -18.40
N ALA A 53 13.77 -2.77 -18.82
CA ALA A 53 12.44 -2.87 -18.24
C ALA A 53 11.87 -4.28 -18.37
N ARG A 54 11.99 -4.92 -19.54
CA ARG A 54 11.57 -6.32 -19.74
C ARG A 54 12.36 -7.30 -18.88
N VAL A 55 13.67 -7.09 -18.73
CA VAL A 55 14.50 -7.93 -17.85
C VAL A 55 14.04 -7.78 -16.40
N ALA A 56 13.73 -6.57 -15.94
CA ALA A 56 13.18 -6.33 -14.61
C ALA A 56 11.84 -7.05 -14.39
N THR A 57 10.94 -7.02 -15.39
CA THR A 57 9.69 -7.80 -15.39
C THR A 57 9.99 -9.28 -15.19
N ILE A 58 10.82 -9.88 -16.04
CA ILE A 58 11.12 -11.32 -16.00
C ILE A 58 11.80 -11.72 -14.69
N ALA A 59 12.72 -10.88 -14.18
CA ALA A 59 13.42 -11.13 -12.93
C ALA A 59 12.50 -11.11 -11.69
N MET A 60 11.38 -10.38 -11.75
CA MET A 60 10.40 -10.32 -10.66
C MET A 60 9.61 -11.63 -10.51
N ILE A 61 9.35 -12.36 -11.61
CA ILE A 61 8.56 -13.59 -11.60
C ILE A 61 9.11 -14.67 -10.64
N PRO A 62 10.39 -15.08 -10.70
CA PRO A 62 10.91 -16.11 -9.79
C PRO A 62 10.90 -15.65 -8.32
N ILE A 63 11.10 -14.36 -8.06
CA ILE A 63 11.03 -13.79 -6.70
C ILE A 63 9.60 -13.87 -6.16
N ALA A 64 8.62 -13.49 -6.98
CA ALA A 64 7.21 -13.56 -6.61
C ALA A 64 6.76 -15.00 -6.34
N ILE A 65 7.19 -15.96 -7.17
CA ILE A 65 6.91 -17.40 -6.95
C ILE A 65 7.53 -17.88 -5.64
N TYR A 66 8.80 -17.55 -5.40
CA TYR A 66 9.49 -17.93 -4.16
C TYR A 66 8.74 -17.43 -2.93
N LEU A 67 8.41 -16.14 -2.88
CA LEU A 67 7.66 -15.53 -1.78
C LEU A 67 6.27 -16.16 -1.62
N ALA A 68 5.54 -16.39 -2.72
CA ALA A 68 4.23 -17.02 -2.68
C ALA A 68 4.26 -18.45 -2.11
N THR A 69 5.37 -19.17 -2.27
CA THR A 69 5.54 -20.53 -1.71
C THR A 69 6.03 -20.56 -0.26
N THR A 70 6.58 -19.45 0.26
CA THR A 70 7.18 -19.39 1.60
C THR A 70 6.37 -18.60 2.61
N ILE A 71 5.47 -17.72 2.17
CA ILE A 71 4.65 -16.88 3.05
C ILE A 71 3.37 -17.63 3.47
N ASP A 72 3.10 -17.64 4.77
CA ASP A 72 1.88 -18.20 5.34
C ASP A 72 0.66 -17.28 5.16
N ALA A 73 -0.55 -17.84 5.21
CA ALA A 73 -1.79 -17.10 4.99
C ALA A 73 -2.00 -15.93 5.99
N LEU A 74 -1.53 -16.06 7.23
CA LEU A 74 -1.63 -14.98 8.23
C LEU A 74 -0.72 -13.79 7.86
N SER A 75 0.48 -14.08 7.38
CA SER A 75 1.42 -13.07 6.88
C SER A 75 0.91 -12.37 5.62
N VAL A 76 0.12 -13.04 4.77
CA VAL A 76 -0.55 -12.39 3.63
C VAL A 76 -1.52 -11.31 4.11
N PHE A 77 -2.33 -11.59 5.14
CA PHE A 77 -3.24 -10.61 5.73
C PHE A 77 -2.48 -9.41 6.32
N GLU A 78 -1.39 -9.65 7.02
CA GLU A 78 -0.53 -8.59 7.58
C GLU A 78 0.08 -7.71 6.47
N ILE A 79 0.57 -8.31 5.38
CA ILE A 79 1.07 -7.55 4.22
C ILE A 79 -0.03 -6.67 3.61
N PHE A 80 -1.27 -7.16 3.52
CA PHE A 80 -2.40 -6.35 3.07
C PHE A 80 -2.68 -5.18 4.01
N LEU A 81 -2.71 -5.41 5.32
CA LEU A 81 -2.91 -4.34 6.28
C LEU A 81 -1.77 -3.32 6.29
N PHE A 82 -0.52 -3.77 6.08
CA PHE A 82 0.62 -2.88 5.89
C PHE A 82 0.44 -1.97 4.66
N ALA A 83 0.05 -2.55 3.52
CA ALA A 83 -0.23 -1.80 2.31
C ALA A 83 -1.39 -0.80 2.51
N ASP A 84 -2.46 -1.22 3.18
CA ASP A 84 -3.60 -0.36 3.52
C ASP A 84 -3.19 0.76 4.49
N LEU A 85 -2.23 0.54 5.37
CA LEU A 85 -1.71 1.57 6.30
C LEU A 85 -0.93 2.64 5.53
N LEU A 86 -0.07 2.23 4.60
CA LEU A 86 0.62 3.15 3.68
C LEU A 86 -0.40 3.94 2.83
N ALA A 87 -1.47 3.29 2.38
CA ALA A 87 -2.55 3.94 1.67
C ALA A 87 -3.29 4.95 2.57
N ALA A 88 -3.60 4.60 3.82
CA ALA A 88 -4.23 5.50 4.80
C ALA A 88 -3.35 6.74 5.09
N ALA A 89 -2.03 6.56 5.17
CA ALA A 89 -1.09 7.65 5.35
C ALA A 89 -0.99 8.59 4.14
N THR A 90 -1.25 8.11 2.92
CA THR A 90 -1.05 8.87 1.67
C THR A 90 -2.35 9.39 1.04
N VAL A 91 -3.49 8.76 1.30
CA VAL A 91 -4.77 9.10 0.65
C VAL A 91 -5.22 10.53 0.95
N ALA A 92 -5.12 10.99 2.21
CA ALA A 92 -5.48 12.35 2.56
C ALA A 92 -4.54 13.38 1.92
N PRO A 93 -3.20 13.26 2.01
CA PRO A 93 -2.28 14.12 1.28
C PRO A 93 -2.57 14.22 -0.22
N VAL A 94 -2.78 13.08 -0.90
CA VAL A 94 -3.03 13.02 -2.36
C VAL A 94 -4.38 13.66 -2.73
N LEU A 95 -5.41 13.51 -1.91
CA LEU A 95 -6.69 14.17 -2.16
C LEU A 95 -6.64 15.67 -1.85
N LEU A 96 -5.83 16.07 -0.87
CA LEU A 96 -5.67 17.47 -0.48
C LEU A 96 -4.91 18.28 -1.54
N THR A 97 -3.93 17.72 -2.23
CA THR A 97 -3.22 18.39 -3.35
C THR A 97 -4.11 18.74 -4.53
N LEU A 98 -5.31 18.16 -4.64
CA LEU A 98 -6.31 18.59 -5.62
C LEU A 98 -6.89 19.98 -5.32
N ARG A 99 -6.63 20.55 -4.14
CA ARG A 99 -6.98 21.93 -3.80
C ARG A 99 -5.81 22.87 -4.07
N ASP A 100 -6.10 24.02 -4.67
CA ASP A 100 -5.11 25.05 -5.05
C ASP A 100 -4.25 25.60 -3.90
N ARG A 101 -4.62 25.32 -2.63
CA ARG A 101 -3.92 25.82 -1.44
C ARG A 101 -2.94 24.82 -0.82
N VAL A 102 -2.86 23.60 -1.35
CA VAL A 102 -2.04 22.53 -0.77
C VAL A 102 -0.82 22.32 -1.65
N SER A 103 0.36 22.52 -1.05
CA SER A 103 1.65 22.33 -1.73
C SER A 103 2.02 20.85 -1.84
N SER A 104 2.74 20.51 -2.91
CA SER A 104 3.26 19.16 -3.14
C SER A 104 4.26 18.75 -2.06
N LYS A 105 5.08 19.69 -1.59
CA LYS A 105 6.00 19.49 -0.45
C LYS A 105 5.24 19.24 0.84
N GLY A 106 4.16 19.98 1.08
CA GLY A 106 3.30 19.78 2.26
C GLY A 106 2.61 18.42 2.25
N ALA A 107 2.18 17.94 1.09
CA ALA A 107 1.62 16.60 0.95
C ALA A 107 2.64 15.49 1.24
N LEU A 108 3.88 15.61 0.74
CA LEU A 108 4.95 14.66 1.05
C LEU A 108 5.26 14.62 2.55
N VAL A 109 5.39 15.79 3.18
CA VAL A 109 5.61 15.90 4.63
C VAL A 109 4.43 15.30 5.39
N GLY A 110 3.20 15.55 4.94
CA GLY A 110 2.01 14.96 5.55
C GLY A 110 1.97 13.44 5.43
N ALA A 111 2.30 12.87 4.28
CA ALA A 111 2.38 11.41 4.13
C ALA A 111 3.40 10.78 5.09
N ALA A 112 4.59 11.37 5.21
CA ALA A 112 5.60 10.93 6.18
C ALA A 112 5.13 11.10 7.62
N ALA A 113 4.48 12.23 7.93
CA ALA A 113 3.92 12.51 9.25
C ALA A 113 2.78 11.56 9.62
N GLY A 114 2.02 11.02 8.65
CA GLY A 114 1.04 9.96 8.87
C GLY A 114 1.67 8.65 9.36
N LEU A 115 2.88 8.31 8.90
CA LEU A 115 3.58 7.15 9.47
C LEU A 115 4.18 7.48 10.84
N LEU A 116 4.68 8.70 11.04
CA LEU A 116 5.17 9.14 12.34
C LEU A 116 4.05 9.24 13.38
N SER A 117 2.82 9.55 12.99
CA SER A 117 1.68 9.58 13.91
C SER A 117 1.29 8.18 14.39
N VAL A 118 1.53 7.14 13.61
CA VAL A 118 1.43 5.74 14.07
C VAL A 118 2.45 5.45 15.17
N VAL A 119 3.70 5.88 14.98
CA VAL A 119 4.74 5.73 16.00
C VAL A 119 4.36 6.51 17.26
N ALA A 120 3.86 7.74 17.11
CA ALA A 120 3.40 8.55 18.23
C ALA A 120 2.19 7.93 18.95
N TYR A 121 1.27 7.32 18.22
CA TYR A 121 0.14 6.58 18.77
C TYR A 121 0.64 5.40 19.62
N GLY A 122 1.53 4.57 19.07
CA GLY A 122 2.11 3.46 19.81
C GLY A 122 2.93 3.90 21.03
N ALA A 123 3.65 5.03 20.94
CA ALA A 123 4.37 5.62 22.06
C ALA A 123 3.45 6.17 23.15
N TRP A 124 2.23 6.59 22.80
CA TRP A 124 1.22 7.04 23.76
C TRP A 124 0.53 5.87 24.46
N THR A 125 0.22 4.80 23.73
CA THR A 125 -0.54 3.66 24.25
C THR A 125 0.34 2.63 24.95
N ALA A 126 1.59 2.47 24.51
CA ALA A 126 2.53 1.51 25.05
C ALA A 126 3.95 2.10 25.10
N ASP A 127 4.70 2.02 24.00
CA ASP A 127 6.09 2.46 23.87
C ASP A 127 6.45 2.77 22.41
N VAL A 128 7.53 3.51 22.17
CA VAL A 128 8.01 3.84 20.81
C VAL A 128 8.28 2.57 19.99
N SER A 129 8.80 1.51 20.62
CA SER A 129 9.03 0.23 19.96
C SER A 129 7.72 -0.40 19.46
N ALA A 130 6.64 -0.28 20.23
CA ALA A 130 5.32 -0.77 19.81
C ALA A 130 4.78 0.06 18.63
N GLY A 131 5.03 1.37 18.62
CA GLY A 131 4.69 2.24 17.50
C GLY A 131 5.40 1.87 16.20
N VAL A 132 6.68 1.49 16.28
CA VAL A 132 7.43 0.98 15.10
C VAL A 132 6.91 -0.39 14.69
N ASP A 133 6.58 -1.26 15.65
CA ASP A 133 6.01 -2.57 15.36
C ASP A 133 4.66 -2.46 14.65
N TYR A 134 3.79 -1.54 15.07
CA TYR A 134 2.50 -1.26 14.41
C TYR A 134 2.62 -0.81 12.95
N ILE A 135 3.77 -0.26 12.54
CA ILE A 135 3.99 0.04 11.12
C ILE A 135 4.08 -1.26 10.31
N PHE A 136 4.79 -2.27 10.79
CA PHE A 136 5.01 -3.52 10.05
C PHE A 136 3.96 -4.58 10.35
N HIS A 137 3.40 -4.57 11.55
CA HIS A 137 2.38 -5.48 12.05
C HIS A 137 1.19 -4.67 12.61
N PRO A 138 0.34 -4.07 11.75
CA PRO A 138 -0.82 -3.28 12.15
C PRO A 138 -2.01 -4.13 12.64
N THR A 139 -1.72 -5.19 13.40
CA THR A 139 -2.71 -6.10 13.98
C THR A 139 -2.89 -5.83 15.49
N ASN A 140 -4.04 -6.22 16.02
CA ASN A 140 -4.30 -6.21 17.46
C ASN A 140 -4.00 -7.58 18.08
N GLU A 141 -4.20 -7.72 19.40
CA GLU A 141 -3.95 -8.95 20.15
C GLU A 141 -4.73 -10.17 19.63
N TRP A 142 -5.82 -9.95 18.89
CA TRP A 142 -6.64 -11.01 18.27
C TRP A 142 -6.23 -11.32 16.82
N GLY A 143 -5.16 -10.71 16.30
CA GLY A 143 -4.71 -10.85 14.92
C GLY A 143 -5.61 -10.15 13.90
N LEU A 144 -6.48 -9.24 14.35
CA LEU A 144 -7.37 -8.44 13.50
C LEU A 144 -6.78 -7.05 13.24
N ALA A 145 -7.29 -6.33 12.25
CA ALA A 145 -6.83 -4.98 11.93
C ALA A 145 -6.98 -4.01 13.13
N ASN A 146 -5.90 -3.32 13.48
CA ASN A 146 -5.91 -2.30 14.53
C ASN A 146 -6.38 -0.95 13.97
N LEU A 147 -7.71 -0.74 13.94
CA LEU A 147 -8.32 0.46 13.31
C LEU A 147 -7.80 1.79 13.85
N ASP A 148 -7.42 1.86 15.13
CA ASP A 148 -6.91 3.09 15.73
C ASP A 148 -5.56 3.50 15.13
N VAL A 149 -4.72 2.52 14.76
CA VAL A 149 -3.46 2.76 14.04
C VAL A 149 -3.74 3.39 12.67
N PHE A 150 -4.69 2.86 11.91
CA PHE A 150 -5.09 3.44 10.62
C PHE A 150 -5.68 4.84 10.75
N LEU A 151 -6.51 5.06 11.77
CA LEU A 151 -7.09 6.37 12.04
C LEU A 151 -5.99 7.38 12.43
N SER A 152 -5.01 6.98 13.23
CA SER A 152 -3.87 7.81 13.58
C SER A 152 -3.05 8.21 12.35
N ALA A 153 -2.85 7.28 11.39
CA ALA A 153 -2.15 7.54 10.15
C ALA A 153 -2.89 8.53 9.25
N LEU A 154 -4.20 8.34 9.10
CA LEU A 154 -5.05 9.19 8.27
C LEU A 154 -5.19 10.61 8.84
N THR A 155 -5.43 10.71 10.15
CA THR A 155 -5.60 12.01 10.81
C THR A 155 -4.28 12.76 10.91
N GLY A 156 -3.19 12.06 11.27
CA GLY A 156 -1.84 12.63 11.32
C GLY A 156 -1.41 13.16 9.96
N SER A 157 -1.63 12.39 8.88
CA SER A 157 -1.26 12.84 7.54
C SER A 157 -2.09 14.03 7.07
N ALA A 158 -3.40 14.03 7.29
CA ALA A 158 -4.28 15.13 6.90
C ALA A 158 -3.92 16.45 7.62
N VAL A 159 -3.74 16.41 8.94
CA VAL A 159 -3.38 17.58 9.74
C VAL A 159 -2.00 18.10 9.35
N ALA A 160 -1.02 17.21 9.21
CA ALA A 160 0.33 17.59 8.83
C ALA A 160 0.40 18.15 7.42
N THR A 161 -0.35 17.61 6.45
CA THR A 161 -0.42 18.19 5.09
C THR A 161 -0.93 19.62 5.14
N ILE A 162 -2.05 19.87 5.84
CA ILE A 162 -2.63 21.22 5.94
C ILE A 162 -1.64 22.18 6.60
N ALA A 163 -1.06 21.79 7.74
CA ALA A 163 -0.10 22.61 8.47
C ALA A 163 1.17 22.89 7.64
N ALA A 164 1.75 21.86 7.02
CA ALA A 164 2.96 21.98 6.22
C ALA A 164 2.73 22.82 4.96
N SER A 165 1.55 22.75 4.34
CA SER A 165 1.24 23.59 3.18
C SER A 165 1.09 25.07 3.51
N PHE A 166 0.69 25.43 4.74
CA PHE A 166 0.72 26.83 5.19
C PHE A 166 2.13 27.35 5.46
N VAL A 167 3.04 26.49 5.95
CA VAL A 167 4.42 26.85 6.28
C VAL A 167 5.33 26.83 5.05
N MET A 168 5.08 25.92 4.12
CA MET A 168 5.84 25.70 2.88
C MET A 168 4.89 25.77 1.68
N PRO A 169 4.33 26.95 1.36
CA PRO A 169 3.59 27.13 0.12
C PRO A 169 4.52 26.90 -1.08
N ASP A 170 4.00 26.27 -2.13
CA ASP A 170 4.74 26.19 -3.38
C ASP A 170 4.83 27.60 -3.99
N GLU A 171 5.98 27.95 -4.56
CA GLU A 171 6.12 29.21 -5.28
C GLU A 171 5.10 29.22 -6.43
N VAL A 172 4.29 30.27 -6.47
CA VAL A 172 3.32 30.48 -7.56
C VAL A 172 4.13 30.62 -8.85
N ALA A 173 4.07 29.61 -9.70
CA ALA A 173 4.66 29.65 -11.04
C ALA A 173 3.89 30.63 -11.95
#